data_AF-A0A0Q8FM63-F1
#
_entry.id   AF-A0A0Q8FM63-F1
#
_cell.length_a   1.000
_cell.length_b   1.000
_cell.length_c   1.000
_cell.angle_alpha   90.00
_cell.angle_beta   90.00
_cell.angle_gamma   90.00
#
_symmetry.space_group_name_H-M   'P 1'
#
loop_
_entity.id
_entity.type
_entity.pdbx_description
1 polymer ?
#
loop_
_entity_poly.entity_id
_entity_poly.type
_entity_poly.pdbx_seq_one_letter_code
_entity_poly.pdbx_strand_id
1 'polypeptide(L)'
;MAKPPKPPRTGAGALTVARESCPVEFAVHLVNELNGRRGGKGAVTGDPETMRLAFKAGRTRLTLDDGVALDVMVVAYTEGSETAYFQVA
;
A
#
# COMPACT_ATOMS: atom_id res chain seq x y z
N MET A 1 20.69 15.26 -16.21
CA MET A 1 20.07 15.57 -14.91
C MET A 1 18.83 14.71 -14.76
N ALA A 2 18.80 13.79 -13.79
CA ALA A 2 17.60 13.01 -13.49
C ALA A 2 16.55 13.93 -12.87
N LYS A 3 15.32 13.94 -13.41
CA LYS A 3 14.21 14.66 -12.78
C LYS A 3 14.04 14.15 -11.34
N PRO A 4 13.81 15.02 -10.34
CA PRO A 4 13.52 14.57 -8.99
C PRO A 4 12.33 13.60 -9.04
N PRO A 5 12.39 12.47 -8.31
CA PRO A 5 11.29 11.51 -8.28
C PRO A 5 10.02 12.23 -7.83
N LYS A 6 8.90 11.95 -8.49
CA LYS A 6 7.61 12.52 -8.07
C LYS A 6 7.36 12.17 -6.60
N PRO A 7 6.91 13.14 -5.79
CA PRO A 7 6.58 12.87 -4.40
C PRO A 7 5.53 11.75 -4.33
N PRO A 8 5.58 10.91 -3.28
CA PRO A 8 4.55 9.90 -3.08
C PRO A 8 3.20 10.57 -2.91
N ARG A 9 2.14 9.95 -3.43
CA ARG A 9 0.78 10.32 -3.04
C ARG A 9 0.55 9.75 -1.64
N THR A 10 0.19 10.62 -0.70
CA THR A 10 -0.15 10.23 0.66
C THR A 10 -1.61 10.55 0.97
N GLY A 11 -2.23 9.80 1.86
CA GLY A 11 -3.61 10.05 2.27
C GLY A 11 -4.13 8.99 3.23
N ALA A 12 -5.37 9.18 3.69
CA ALA A 12 -6.09 8.18 4.46
C ALA A 12 -6.75 7.19 3.50
N GLY A 13 -6.80 5.92 3.88
CA GLY A 13 -7.39 4.85 3.09
C GLY A 13 -7.89 3.72 3.96
N ALA A 14 -8.24 2.61 3.32
CA ALA A 14 -8.63 1.39 4.00
C ALA A 14 -7.91 0.18 3.40
N LEU A 15 -7.29 -0.62 4.25
CA LEU A 15 -6.66 -1.88 3.86
C LEU A 15 -7.62 -3.02 4.18
N THR A 16 -8.01 -3.77 3.16
CA THR A 16 -8.84 -4.96 3.32
C THR A 16 -7.95 -6.19 3.49
N VAL A 17 -7.99 -6.78 4.69
CA VAL A 17 -7.25 -7.98 5.07
C VAL A 17 -8.26 -8.98 5.65
N ALA A 18 -8.19 -10.25 5.24
CA ALA A 18 -9.11 -11.28 5.74
C ALA A 18 -10.62 -10.94 5.62
N ARG A 19 -11.00 -10.13 4.63
CA ARG A 19 -12.36 -9.59 4.39
C ARG A 19 -12.81 -8.47 5.35
N GLU A 20 -11.94 -8.05 6.26
CA GLU A 20 -12.16 -6.90 7.13
C GLU A 20 -11.45 -5.67 6.55
N SER A 21 -12.10 -4.51 6.57
CA SER A 21 -11.51 -3.26 6.09
C SER A 21 -11.07 -2.40 7.27
N CYS A 22 -9.77 -2.19 7.37
CA CYS A 22 -9.14 -1.46 8.46
C CYS A 22 -8.68 -0.08 7.96
N PRO A 23 -8.93 1.01 8.70
CA PRO A 23 -8.42 2.33 8.32
C PRO A 23 -6.89 2.34 8.41
N VAL A 24 -6.25 2.95 7.40
CA VAL A 24 -4.79 3.09 7.31
C VAL A 24 -4.42 4.44 6.70
N GLU A 25 -3.22 4.92 6.95
CA GLU A 25 -2.58 5.95 6.13
C GLU A 25 -1.74 5.26 5.04
N PHE A 26 -1.72 5.81 3.84
CA PHE A 26 -0.91 5.29 2.74
C PHE A 26 0.11 6.32 2.26
N ALA A 27 1.22 5.82 1.73
CA ALA A 27 2.17 6.55 0.91
C ALA A 27 2.50 5.71 -0.33
N VAL A 28 2.05 6.12 -1.51
CA VAL A 28 2.19 5.35 -2.75
C VAL A 28 2.95 6.13 -3.82
N HIS A 29 4.00 5.52 -4.35
CA HIS A 29 4.64 5.92 -5.59
C HIS A 29 4.03 5.12 -6.73
N LEU A 30 3.10 5.73 -7.46
CA LEU A 30 2.56 5.16 -8.69
C LEU A 30 3.54 5.42 -9.83
N VAL A 31 4.06 4.35 -10.40
CA VAL A 31 4.88 4.40 -11.60
C VAL A 31 3.95 4.12 -12.77
N ASN A 32 3.71 5.13 -13.59
CA ASN A 32 2.97 4.92 -14.83
C ASN A 32 3.94 4.28 -15.83
N GLU A 33 3.99 2.95 -15.88
CA GLU A 33 4.81 2.26 -16.86
C GLU A 33 4.14 2.34 -18.24
N LEU A 34 4.92 2.73 -19.27
CA LEU A 34 4.56 2.52 -20.66
C LEU A 34 4.19 1.03 -20.82
N ASN A 35 3.02 0.74 -21.37
CA ASN A 35 2.40 -0.59 -21.59
C ASN A 35 1.19 -0.95 -20.70
N GLY A 36 0.61 0.02 -19.98
CA GLY A 36 -0.76 -0.10 -19.45
C GLY A 36 -0.91 -0.92 -18.16
N ARG A 37 0.19 -1.37 -17.55
CA ARG A 37 0.20 -1.91 -16.19
C ARG A 37 0.61 -0.80 -15.22
N ARG A 38 -0.24 -0.52 -14.22
CA ARG A 38 0.07 0.42 -13.14
C ARG A 38 0.98 -0.29 -12.14
N GLY A 39 2.29 -0.14 -12.28
CA GLY A 39 3.24 -0.53 -11.25
C GLY A 39 3.28 0.50 -10.12
N GLY A 40 3.64 0.07 -8.92
CA GLY A 40 3.82 1.01 -7.82
C GLY A 40 4.40 0.35 -6.58
N LYS A 41 5.01 1.16 -5.72
CA LYS A 41 5.47 0.73 -4.40
C LYS A 41 5.02 1.75 -3.37
N GLY A 42 4.81 1.30 -2.16
CA GLY A 42 4.36 2.19 -1.11
C GLY A 42 4.51 1.60 0.28
N ALA A 43 4.05 2.39 1.25
CA ALA A 43 3.90 2.00 2.63
C ALA A 43 2.46 2.23 3.06
N VAL A 44 1.98 1.39 3.96
CA VAL A 44 0.74 1.59 4.72
C VAL A 44 1.10 1.67 6.20
N THR A 45 0.46 2.58 6.91
CA THR A 45 0.63 2.76 8.34
C THR A 45 -0.72 2.62 9.02
N GLY A 46 -0.79 1.85 10.09
CA GLY A 46 -2.01 1.60 10.84
C GLY A 46 -1.77 0.66 12.01
N ASP A 47 -2.82 -0.03 12.44
CA ASP A 47 -2.74 -0.97 13.55
C ASP A 47 -1.68 -2.08 13.31
N PRO A 48 -0.76 -2.35 14.27
CA PRO A 48 0.30 -3.34 14.10
C PRO A 48 -0.19 -4.77 13.84
N GLU A 49 -1.31 -5.17 14.43
CA GLU A 49 -1.90 -6.50 14.19
C GLU A 49 -2.41 -6.59 12.74
N THR A 50 -3.06 -5.55 12.26
CA THR A 50 -3.50 -5.42 10.87
C THR A 50 -2.32 -5.51 9.90
N MET A 51 -1.22 -4.79 10.17
CA MET A 51 -0.02 -4.82 9.32
C MET A 51 0.62 -6.22 9.28
N ARG A 52 0.69 -6.89 10.44
CA ARG A 52 1.14 -8.28 10.54
C ARG A 52 0.27 -9.22 9.73
N LEU A 53 -1.05 -9.08 9.82
CA LEU A 53 -2.00 -9.90 9.08
C LEU A 53 -1.90 -9.64 7.58
N ALA A 54 -1.74 -8.38 7.16
CA ALA A 54 -1.56 -8.00 5.77
C ALA A 54 -0.31 -8.64 5.16
N PHE A 55 0.80 -8.63 5.90
CA PHE A 55 2.03 -9.31 5.50
C PHE A 55 1.85 -10.83 5.38
N LYS A 56 1.17 -11.47 6.34
CA LYS A 56 0.86 -12.91 6.28
C LYS A 56 -0.07 -13.29 5.13
N ALA A 57 -1.03 -12.43 4.80
CA ALA A 57 -1.96 -12.66 3.69
C ALA A 57 -1.26 -12.53 2.32
N GLY A 58 -0.18 -11.76 2.25
CA GLY A 58 0.57 -11.50 1.02
C GLY A 58 -0.19 -10.53 0.11
N ARG A 59 -1.28 -10.99 -0.53
CA ARG A 59 -2.14 -10.15 -1.38
C ARG A 59 -3.31 -9.56 -0.58
N THR A 60 -3.46 -8.25 -0.68
CA THR A 60 -4.50 -7.47 0.02
C THR A 60 -5.01 -6.37 -0.89
N ARG A 61 -6.10 -5.71 -0.48
CA ARG A 61 -6.70 -4.62 -1.25
C ARG A 61 -6.56 -3.30 -0.50
N LEU A 62 -5.92 -2.30 -1.11
CA LEU A 62 -5.81 -0.96 -0.56
C LEU A 62 -6.79 -0.03 -1.28
N THR A 63 -7.74 0.53 -0.54
CA THR A 63 -8.65 1.56 -1.04
C THR A 63 -8.11 2.94 -0.65
N LEU A 64 -7.90 3.80 -1.63
CA LEU A 64 -7.41 5.16 -1.44
C LEU A 64 -8.55 6.12 -1.05
N ASP A 65 -8.19 7.34 -0.67
CA ASP A 65 -9.11 8.44 -0.30
C ASP A 65 -10.10 8.84 -1.41
N ASP A 66 -9.70 8.69 -2.67
CA ASP A 66 -10.55 8.94 -3.85
C ASP A 66 -11.43 7.75 -4.24
N GLY A 67 -11.44 6.69 -3.43
CA GLY A 67 -12.19 5.45 -3.69
C GLY A 67 -11.53 4.51 -4.70
N VAL A 68 -10.35 4.83 -5.22
CA VAL A 68 -9.60 3.92 -6.08
C VAL A 68 -9.10 2.73 -5.24
N ALA A 69 -9.45 1.52 -5.67
CA ALA A 69 -8.93 0.30 -5.08
C ALA A 69 -7.72 -0.21 -5.86
N LEU A 70 -6.63 -0.48 -5.16
CA LEU A 70 -5.40 -1.08 -5.66
C LEU A 70 -5.26 -2.49 -5.06
N ASP A 71 -5.02 -3.48 -5.92
CA ASP A 71 -4.51 -4.76 -5.45
C ASP A 71 -3.03 -4.63 -5.14
N VAL A 72 -2.65 -4.94 -3.91
CA VAL A 72 -1.28 -4.76 -3.42
C VAL A 72 -0.77 -6.05 -2.78
N MET A 73 0.52 -6.28 -2.93
CA MET A 73 1.24 -7.34 -2.24
C MET A 73 2.12 -6.72 -1.16
N VAL A 74 1.89 -7.06 0.09
CA VAL A 74 2.75 -6.64 1.21
C VAL A 74 4.03 -7.45 1.15
N VAL A 75 5.16 -6.78 0.98
CA VAL A 75 6.48 -7.38 0.71
C VAL A 75 7.42 -7.30 1.92
N ALA A 76 7.17 -6.38 2.85
CA ALA A 76 7.97 -6.26 4.06
C ALA A 76 7.14 -5.70 5.22
N TYR A 77 7.42 -6.21 6.41
CA TYR A 77 6.84 -5.78 7.67
C TYR A 77 7.83 -6.09 8.80
N THR A 78 7.97 -5.17 9.75
CA THR A 78 8.77 -5.38 10.96
C THR A 78 7.84 -5.70 12.12
N GLU A 79 8.09 -6.77 12.86
CA GLU A 79 7.24 -7.17 13.99
C GLU A 79 7.11 -6.05 15.03
N GLY A 80 5.86 -5.71 15.36
CA GLY A 80 5.52 -4.62 16.28
C GLY A 80 5.51 -3.23 15.64
N SER A 81 5.81 -3.12 14.34
CA SER A 81 5.72 -1.84 13.63
C SER A 81 4.28 -1.53 13.23
N GLU A 82 3.94 -0.24 13.22
CA GLU A 82 2.69 0.26 12.64
C GLU A 82 2.76 0.36 11.12
N THR A 83 3.91 0.09 10.50
CA THR A 83 4.12 0.30 9.06
C THR A 83 4.48 -1.00 8.34
N ALA A 84 3.83 -1.23 7.20
CA ALA A 84 4.18 -2.29 6.25
C ALA A 84 4.41 -1.71 4.85
N TYR A 85 5.28 -2.36 4.08
CA TYR A 85 5.64 -1.95 2.73
C TYR A 85 5.02 -2.89 1.70
N PHE A 86 4.52 -2.33 0.61
CA PHE A 86 3.82 -3.05 -0.43
C PHE A 86 4.31 -2.69 -1.83
N GLN A 87 3.96 -3.54 -2.79
CA GLN A 87 3.97 -3.25 -4.21
C GLN A 87 2.58 -3.44 -4.81
N VAL A 88 2.22 -2.66 -5.81
CA VAL A 88 0.98 -2.86 -6.58
C VAL A 88 1.16 -4.13 -7.43
N ALA A 89 0.16 -5.01 -7.38
CA ALA A 89 0.17 -6.34 -7.99
C ALA A 89 -0.26 -6.34 -9.47
#